data_AF-A0A2S3Z5E6-F1
#
_entry.id   AF-A0A2S3Z5E6-F1
#
_cell.length_a   1.000
_cell.length_b   1.000
_cell.length_c   1.000
_cell.angle_alpha   90.00
_cell.angle_beta   90.00
_cell.angle_gamma   90.00
#
_symmetry.space_group_name_H-M   'P 1'
#
loop_
_entity.id
_entity.type
_entity.pdbx_description
1 polymer ?
#
loop_
_entity_poly.entity_id
_entity_poly.type
_entity_poly.pdbx_seq_one_letter_code
_entity_poly.pdbx_strand_id
1 'polypeptide(L)'
;MVTAAQGTYTAKLTDGPLEGKTVTTEFLESGDPRPRIEIPADAAGKRYLYARAAGLEFDSTEHPDKPSAVDYRYLEALFDTPPATT
;
A
#
# COMPACT_ATOMS: atom_id res chain seq x y z
N MET A 1 -1.59 9.64 -22.15
CA MET A 1 -0.38 9.93 -21.37
C MET A 1 0.07 8.60 -20.76
N VAL A 2 1.29 8.14 -21.06
CA VAL A 2 1.82 6.90 -20.48
C VAL A 2 2.33 7.25 -19.10
N THR A 3 1.62 6.82 -18.06
CA THR A 3 2.18 6.79 -16.70
C THR A 3 3.37 5.84 -16.77
N ALA A 4 4.59 6.38 -16.79
CA ALA A 4 5.78 5.54 -16.67
C ALA A 4 5.72 4.93 -15.27
N ALA A 5 5.23 3.69 -15.17
CA ALA A 5 5.24 2.95 -13.91
C ALA A 5 6.70 2.89 -13.48
N GLN A 6 7.05 3.63 -12.42
CA GLN A 6 8.41 3.75 -11.88
C GLN A 6 8.93 2.43 -11.25
N GLY A 7 8.27 1.32 -11.55
CA GLY A 7 8.36 0.03 -10.89
C GLY A 7 7.16 -0.25 -9.99
N THR A 8 7.09 -1.48 -9.52
CA THR A 8 6.23 -1.90 -8.42
C THR A 8 7.09 -2.42 -7.28
N TYR A 9 6.55 -2.39 -6.07
CA TYR A 9 7.17 -2.94 -4.88
C TYR A 9 6.17 -3.74 -4.07
N THR A 10 6.71 -4.51 -3.13
CA THR A 10 5.95 -5.38 -2.25
C THR A 10 5.64 -4.65 -0.95
N ALA A 11 4.37 -4.27 -0.74
CA ALA A 11 3.91 -3.78 0.55
C ALA A 11 3.65 -4.97 1.49
N LYS A 12 4.44 -5.07 2.56
CA LYS A 12 4.34 -6.12 3.58
C LYS A 12 3.46 -5.62 4.71
N LEU A 13 2.33 -6.27 4.95
CA LEU A 13 1.39 -5.87 5.99
C LEU A 13 1.83 -6.52 7.29
N THR A 14 2.33 -5.72 8.22
CA THR A 14 2.95 -6.20 9.47
C THR A 14 2.00 -6.19 10.67
N ASP A 15 0.78 -5.72 10.49
CA ASP A 15 -0.23 -5.60 11.55
C ASP A 15 -1.66 -5.63 10.96
N GLY A 16 -2.65 -5.79 11.82
CA GLY A 16 -4.07 -5.63 11.49
C GLY A 16 -4.69 -6.84 10.78
N PRO A 17 -5.84 -6.64 10.11
CA PRO A 17 -6.65 -7.75 9.59
C PRO A 17 -6.02 -8.51 8.42
N LEU A 18 -4.98 -7.94 7.79
CA LEU A 18 -4.23 -8.58 6.71
C LEU A 18 -2.76 -8.80 7.11
N GLU A 19 -2.45 -8.84 8.40
CA GLU A 19 -1.10 -9.14 8.91
C GLU A 19 -0.53 -10.41 8.25
N GLY A 20 0.75 -10.34 7.87
CA GLY A 20 1.47 -11.42 7.20
C GLY A 20 1.17 -11.55 5.71
N LYS A 21 0.23 -10.78 5.16
CA LYS A 21 0.01 -10.70 3.71
C LYS A 21 0.91 -9.65 3.06
N THR A 22 1.12 -9.83 1.76
CA THR A 22 1.82 -8.87 0.92
C THR A 22 0.93 -8.40 -0.21
N VAL A 23 1.10 -7.14 -0.60
CA VAL A 23 0.34 -6.50 -1.69
C VAL A 23 1.32 -5.86 -2.64
N THR A 24 1.17 -6.16 -3.93
CA THR A 24 1.95 -5.48 -4.97
C THR A 24 1.35 -4.11 -5.23
N THR A 25 2.16 -3.07 -5.11
CA THR A 25 1.72 -1.70 -5.37
C THR A 25 2.78 -0.94 -6.15
N GLU A 26 2.36 0.13 -6.83
CA GLU A 26 3.23 0.97 -7.64
C GLU A 26 3.85 2.10 -6.82
N PHE A 27 5.06 2.49 -7.21
CA PHE A 27 5.68 3.72 -6.70
C PHE A 27 4.88 4.96 -7.12
N LEU A 28 5.07 6.04 -6.36
CA LEU A 28 4.59 7.35 -6.79
C LEU A 28 5.34 7.81 -8.05
N GLU A 29 4.78 8.82 -8.73
CA GLU A 29 5.44 9.47 -9.86
C GLU A 29 6.81 10.07 -9.49
N SER A 30 7.02 10.42 -8.22
CA SER A 30 8.32 10.88 -7.70
C SER A 30 9.34 9.75 -7.48
N GLY A 31 8.89 8.49 -7.46
CA GLY A 31 9.72 7.30 -7.24
C GLY A 31 9.78 6.83 -5.79
N ASP A 32 9.19 7.57 -4.85
CA ASP A 32 9.05 7.15 -3.45
C ASP A 32 7.89 6.14 -3.32
N PRO A 33 7.98 5.15 -2.42
CA PRO A 33 6.84 4.31 -2.08
C PRO A 33 5.67 5.15 -1.54
N ARG A 34 4.46 4.63 -1.67
CA ARG A 34 3.28 5.35 -1.22
C ARG A 34 3.35 5.56 0.30
N PRO A 35 2.97 6.74 0.82
CA PRO A 35 2.93 6.95 2.27
C PRO A 35 1.78 6.16 2.91
N ARG A 36 0.73 5.88 2.14
CA ARG A 36 -0.46 5.12 2.54
C ARG A 36 -1.02 4.33 1.36
N ILE A 37 -1.57 3.16 1.66
CA ILE A 37 -2.26 2.29 0.70
C ILE A 37 -3.64 1.92 1.25
N GLU A 38 -4.61 1.88 0.36
CA GLU A 38 -5.97 1.42 0.65
C GLU A 38 -6.15 0.05 0.02
N ILE A 39 -6.52 -0.93 0.85
CA ILE A 39 -6.75 -2.31 0.38
C ILE A 39 -8.24 -2.60 0.52
N PRO A 40 -8.95 -2.92 -0.57
CA PRO A 40 -10.35 -3.31 -0.49
C PRO A 40 -10.48 -4.58 0.36
N ALA A 41 -11.39 -4.55 1.33
CA ALA A 41 -11.76 -5.72 2.09
C ALA A 41 -12.80 -6.54 1.31
N ASP A 42 -12.97 -7.81 1.70
CA ASP A 42 -13.98 -8.70 1.12
C ASP A 42 -15.42 -8.20 1.39
N ALA A 43 -15.63 -7.47 2.49
CA ALA A 43 -16.91 -6.85 2.82
C ALA A 43 -17.19 -5.62 1.95
N ALA A 44 -18.36 -5.60 1.30
CA ALA A 44 -18.80 -4.50 0.44
C ALA A 44 -18.69 -3.14 1.15
N GLY A 45 -17.98 -2.20 0.51
CA GLY A 45 -17.78 -0.83 1.02
C GLY A 45 -16.70 -0.67 2.08
N LYS A 46 -16.02 -1.75 2.51
CA LYS A 46 -14.94 -1.64 3.51
C LYS A 46 -13.56 -1.62 2.84
N ARG A 47 -12.71 -0.68 3.26
CA ARG A 47 -11.31 -0.57 2.84
C ARG A 47 -10.42 -0.50 4.07
N TYR A 48 -9.30 -1.20 4.05
CA TYR A 48 -8.31 -1.10 5.10
C TYR A 48 -7.25 -0.09 4.69
N LEU A 49 -7.04 0.91 5.53
CA LEU A 49 -5.98 1.89 5.34
C LEU A 49 -4.73 1.42 6.08
N TYR A 50 -3.63 1.34 5.34
CA TYR A 50 -2.31 1.06 5.88
C TYR A 50 -1.38 2.22 5.60
N ALA A 51 -0.52 2.54 6.56
CA ALA A 51 0.53 3.53 6.41
C ALA A 51 1.91 2.87 6.35
N ARG A 52 2.78 3.46 5.54
CA ARG A 52 4.18 3.05 5.41
C ARG A 52 4.85 3.12 6.78
N ALA A 53 5.48 2.01 7.17
CA ALA A 53 6.32 1.90 8.35
C ALA A 53 7.78 2.14 8.01
N ALA A 54 8.66 2.04 9.00
CA ALA A 54 10.10 2.31 8.83
C ALA A 54 10.86 1.16 8.13
N GLY A 55 10.27 -0.03 7.99
CA GLY A 55 10.92 -1.17 7.34
C GLY A 55 10.98 -0.99 5.83
N LEU A 56 12.18 -0.92 5.28
CA LEU A 56 12.46 -0.83 3.85
C LEU A 56 13.50 -1.89 3.51
N GLU A 57 13.22 -2.68 2.49
CA GLU A 57 14.11 -3.72 1.98
C GLU A 57 14.51 -3.37 0.55
N PHE A 58 15.81 -3.45 0.28
CA PHE A 58 16.41 -3.15 -1.02
C PHE A 58 17.07 -4.44 -1.51
N ASP A 59 16.34 -5.21 -2.31
CA ASP A 59 16.81 -6.50 -2.86
C ASP A 59 16.79 -6.51 -4.40
N SER A 60 16.33 -5.41 -5.02
CA SER A 60 16.21 -5.28 -6.47
C SER A 60 17.57 -4.99 -7.10
N THR A 61 18.02 -5.90 -7.94
CA THR A 61 19.21 -5.72 -8.78
C THR A 61 19.00 -4.70 -9.90
N GLU A 62 17.75 -4.51 -10.35
CA GLU A 62 17.38 -3.57 -11.41
C GLU A 62 17.24 -2.12 -10.92
N HIS A 63 16.86 -1.94 -9.65
CA HIS A 63 16.60 -0.64 -9.03
C HIS A 63 17.16 -0.60 -7.60
N PRO A 64 18.50 -0.59 -7.42
CA PRO A 64 19.12 -0.64 -6.11
C PRO A 64 18.85 0.62 -5.26
N ASP A 65 18.52 1.73 -5.91
CA ASP A 65 18.11 3.00 -5.31
C ASP A 65 16.65 3.02 -4.80
N LYS A 66 15.85 1.97 -5.08
CA LYS A 66 14.44 1.89 -4.70
C LYS A 66 14.16 0.67 -3.81
N PRO A 67 13.28 0.80 -2.80
CA PRO A 67 12.94 -0.32 -1.93
C PRO A 67 12.04 -1.33 -2.65
N SER A 68 12.49 -2.57 -2.74
CA SER A 68 11.75 -3.70 -3.33
C SER A 68 10.59 -4.15 -2.45
N ALA A 69 10.75 -4.03 -1.13
CA ALA A 69 9.68 -4.27 -0.19
C ALA A 69 9.65 -3.19 0.90
N VAL A 70 8.44 -2.90 1.36
CA VAL A 70 8.18 -1.84 2.33
C VAL A 70 7.18 -2.36 3.34
N ASP A 71 7.47 -2.19 4.61
CA ASP A 71 6.56 -2.57 5.69
C ASP A 71 5.45 -1.53 5.82
N TYR A 72 4.25 -2.02 6.09
CA TYR A 72 3.03 -1.24 6.25
C TYR A 72 2.30 -1.69 7.49
N ARG A 73 1.88 -0.70 8.28
CA ARG A 73 1.11 -0.91 9.50
C ARG A 73 -0.33 -0.49 9.29
N TYR A 74 -1.23 -1.25 9.88
CA TYR A 74 -2.64 -0.94 9.85
C TYR A 74 -2.92 0.37 10.61
N LEU A 75 -3.72 1.24 10.00
CA LEU A 75 -4.21 2.45 10.65
C LEU A 75 -5.67 2.28 11.06
N GLU A 76 -6.55 2.08 10.08
CA GLU A 76 -7.98 2.05 10.32
C GLU A 76 -8.74 1.35 9.18
N ALA A 77 -10.01 1.03 9.44
CA ALA A 77 -10.94 0.56 8.43
C ALA A 77 -11.82 1.73 8.00
N LEU A 78 -11.73 2.07 6.73
CA LEU A 78 -12.61 3.00 6.06
C LEU A 78 -13.87 2.27 5.63
N PHE A 79 -15.02 2.90 5.86
CA PHE A 79 -16.31 2.40 5.43
C PHE A 79 -16.89 3.43 4.48
N ASP A 80 -17.20 3.01 3.26
CA ASP A 80 -18.01 3.76 2.32
C ASP A 80 -19.41 3.88 2.93
N THR A 81 -19.61 4.92 3.73
CA THR A 81 -20.93 5.23 4.27
C THR A 81 -21.67 5.90 3.13
N PRO A 82 -22.79 5.35 2.63
CA PRO A 82 -23.59 6.08 1.64
C PRO A 82 -23.97 7.43 2.23
N PRO A 83 -24.00 8.52 1.43
CA PRO A 83 -24.46 9.81 1.92
C PRO A 83 -25.86 9.60 2.51
N ALA A 84 -26.08 10.06 3.73
CA ALA A 84 -27.39 9.98 4.38
C ALA A 84 -28.41 10.73 3.51
N THR A 85 -29.31 10.00 2.86
CA THR A 85 -30.44 10.58 2.15
C THR A 85 -31.33 11.27 3.19
N THR A 86 -31.29 12.60 3.23
CA THR A 86 -32.22 13.42 4.04
C THR A 86 -33.38 13.86 3.16
#